data_AF-A0A6G1RMR0-F1
#
_entry.id   AF-A0A6G1RMR0-F1
#
_cell.length_a   1.000
_cell.length_b   1.000
_cell.length_c   1.000
_cell.angle_alpha   90.00
_cell.angle_beta   90.00
_cell.angle_gamma   90.00
#
_symmetry.space_group_name_H-M   'P 1'
#
loop_
_entity.id
_entity.type
_entity.pdbx_description
1 polymer ?
#
loop_
_entity_poly.entity_id
_entity_poly.type
_entity_poly.pdbx_seq_one_letter_code
_entity_poly.pdbx_strand_id
1 'polypeptide(L)'
;RFAELHSAVSGLPVASSRVLPGLVLHRDFAAYCPADGELRAVLVTAPLRPALSAPSVEFVVDSEGQYQACQRWLSRRTEALMKHLQSNNVKLLLSSVKQEEVVIHYAKLYGVSVVECLSSEEISLICEITGVSPYMPFGDKLDGEIPEIVVATFCQP
;
A
#
# COMPACT_ATOMS: atom_id res chain seq x y z
N ARG A 1 12.38 15.47 11.75
CA ARG A 1 13.60 14.92 11.11
C ARG A 1 14.29 13.85 11.96
N PHE A 2 15.08 14.13 13.01
CA PHE A 2 15.73 13.01 13.76
C PHE A 2 14.70 12.07 14.42
N ALA A 3 13.59 12.61 14.93
CA ALA A 3 12.51 11.81 15.50
C ALA A 3 11.87 10.82 14.50
N GLU A 4 11.93 11.10 13.20
CA GLU A 4 11.41 10.20 12.14
C GLU A 4 12.45 9.15 11.72
N LEU A 5 13.73 9.33 12.10
CA LEU A 5 14.85 8.45 11.76
C LEU A 5 15.30 7.59 12.96
N HIS A 6 14.61 7.71 14.09
CA HIS A 6 14.92 7.02 15.33
C HIS A 6 13.71 6.22 15.79
N SER A 7 13.93 4.94 16.11
CA SER A 7 12.93 4.07 16.73
C SER A 7 13.41 3.66 18.12
N ALA A 8 12.65 4.06 19.15
CA ALA A 8 12.92 3.68 20.53
C ALA A 8 12.36 2.28 20.80
N VAL A 9 13.20 1.38 21.30
CA VAL A 9 12.75 0.05 21.73
C VAL A 9 12.87 -0.06 23.24
N SER A 10 11.73 -0.26 23.91
CA SER A 10 11.68 -0.46 25.35
C SER A 10 12.24 -1.83 25.75
N GLY A 11 12.96 -1.90 26.87
CA GLY A 11 13.42 -3.16 27.46
C GLY A 11 14.82 -3.63 27.02
N LEU A 12 15.49 -2.90 26.14
CA LEU A 12 16.88 -3.18 25.76
C LEU A 12 17.86 -2.14 26.33
N PRO A 13 19.09 -2.53 26.70
CA PRO A 13 20.12 -1.57 27.09
C PRO A 13 20.47 -0.61 25.95
N VAL A 14 20.78 0.65 26.27
CA VAL A 14 21.21 1.67 25.28
C VAL A 14 22.43 1.20 24.47
N ALA A 15 23.32 0.40 25.08
CA ALA A 15 24.47 -0.20 24.39
C ALA A 15 24.10 -1.16 23.24
N SER A 16 22.82 -1.57 23.14
CA SER A 16 22.30 -2.40 22.05
C SER A 16 21.75 -1.56 20.87
N SER A 17 21.85 -0.24 20.94
CA SER A 17 21.42 0.64 19.86
C SER A 17 22.32 0.47 18.64
N ARG A 18 21.71 0.42 17.47
CA ARG A 18 22.41 0.28 16.19
C ARG A 18 21.84 1.24 15.16
N VAL A 19 22.70 1.69 14.26
CA VAL A 19 22.29 2.47 13.09
C VAL A 19 22.03 1.47 11.96
N LEU A 20 20.83 1.47 11.43
CA LEU A 20 20.47 0.65 10.27
C LEU A 20 20.46 1.52 9.01
N PRO A 21 21.08 1.07 7.91
CA PRO A 21 20.94 1.73 6.62
C PRO A 21 19.52 1.49 6.09
N GLY A 22 18.69 2.53 6.07
CA GLY A 22 17.32 2.46 5.57
C GLY A 22 16.32 3.16 6.49
N LEU A 23 15.05 2.83 6.32
CA LEU A 23 13.94 3.35 7.13
C LEU A 23 13.27 2.20 7.87
N VAL A 24 13.04 2.39 9.17
CA VAL A 24 12.28 1.45 10.00
C VAL A 24 10.83 1.93 10.08
N LEU A 25 9.91 1.12 9.56
CA LEU A 25 8.47 1.36 9.69
C LEU A 25 7.97 0.67 10.96
N HIS A 26 7.13 1.36 11.73
CA HIS A 26 6.60 0.82 13.00
C HIS A 26 5.40 -0.12 12.78
N ARG A 27 4.84 -0.14 11.57
CA ARG A 27 3.72 -0.99 11.19
C ARG A 27 4.21 -2.33 10.69
N ASP A 28 3.51 -3.38 11.11
CA ASP A 28 3.70 -4.73 10.58
C ASP A 28 2.90 -4.91 9.27
N PHE A 29 3.14 -6.03 8.59
CA PHE A 29 2.46 -6.38 7.35
C PHE A 29 1.00 -6.79 7.58
N ALA A 30 0.08 -6.18 6.83
CA ALA A 30 -1.29 -6.68 6.68
C ALA A 30 -1.34 -7.91 5.75
N ALA A 31 -0.41 -7.96 4.78
CA ALA A 31 -0.12 -9.14 3.99
C ALA A 31 1.39 -9.27 3.82
N TYR A 32 1.94 -10.41 4.22
CA TYR A 32 3.35 -10.72 4.01
C TYR A 32 3.51 -11.74 2.89
N CYS A 33 4.10 -11.31 1.79
CA CYS A 33 4.44 -12.12 0.62
C CYS A 33 5.93 -11.92 0.33
N PRO A 34 6.81 -12.77 0.91
CA PRO A 34 8.24 -12.60 0.75
C PRO A 34 8.61 -12.66 -0.74
N ALA A 35 9.44 -11.72 -1.16
CA ALA A 35 10.02 -11.70 -2.48
C ALA A 35 11.54 -11.55 -2.33
N ASP A 36 12.28 -12.36 -3.07
CA ASP A 36 13.74 -12.30 -3.08
C ASP A 36 14.20 -11.14 -3.97
N GLY A 37 15.26 -10.44 -3.52
CA GLY A 37 15.91 -9.38 -4.30
C GLY A 37 15.29 -8.00 -4.16
N GLU A 38 15.50 -7.16 -5.18
CA GLU A 38 14.99 -5.79 -5.22
C GLU A 38 13.46 -5.76 -5.33
N LEU A 39 12.84 -5.00 -4.42
CA LEU A 39 11.39 -4.86 -4.34
C LEU A 39 10.98 -3.57 -5.00
N ARG A 40 10.03 -3.65 -5.92
CA ARG A 40 9.31 -2.48 -6.42
C ARG A 40 8.17 -2.17 -5.46
N ALA A 41 8.18 -0.96 -4.90
CA ALA A 41 7.19 -0.48 -3.95
C ALA A 41 6.34 0.64 -4.55
N VAL A 42 5.06 0.63 -4.23
CA VAL A 42 4.11 1.70 -4.57
C VAL A 42 3.54 2.28 -3.29
N LEU A 43 3.42 3.60 -3.26
CA LEU A 43 2.87 4.38 -2.16
C LEU A 43 1.43 4.77 -2.47
N VAL A 44 0.49 4.58 -1.55
CA VAL A 44 -0.91 4.97 -1.73
C VAL A 44 -1.43 5.73 -0.51
N THR A 45 -2.23 6.76 -0.77
CA THR A 45 -2.83 7.59 0.28
C THR A 45 -4.35 7.46 0.36
N ALA A 46 -4.94 6.56 -0.44
CA ALA A 46 -6.37 6.33 -0.52
C ALA A 46 -6.70 4.82 -0.57
N PRO A 47 -7.94 4.42 -0.22
CA PRO A 47 -8.38 3.03 -0.36
C PRO A 47 -8.31 2.58 -1.82
N LEU A 48 -7.75 1.39 -2.08
CA LEU A 48 -7.62 0.87 -3.43
C LEU A 48 -8.92 0.26 -3.96
N ARG A 49 -9.80 -0.22 -3.07
CA ARG A 49 -11.16 -0.60 -3.45
C ARG A 49 -11.96 0.69 -3.73
N PRO A 50 -12.61 0.82 -4.89
CA PRO A 50 -13.48 1.96 -5.15
C PRO A 50 -14.69 1.93 -4.22
N ALA A 51 -15.14 3.11 -3.80
CA ALA A 51 -16.44 3.26 -3.17
C ALA A 51 -17.56 3.11 -4.23
N LEU A 52 -18.73 2.63 -3.80
CA LEU A 52 -19.93 2.59 -4.66
C LEU A 52 -20.48 3.98 -4.97
N SER A 53 -20.17 4.95 -4.11
CA SER A 53 -20.60 6.33 -4.26
C SER A 53 -19.49 7.29 -3.90
N ALA A 54 -19.50 8.47 -4.51
CA ALA A 54 -18.66 9.58 -4.11
C ALA A 54 -19.19 10.21 -2.81
N PRO A 55 -18.34 10.94 -2.06
CA PRO A 55 -18.81 11.75 -0.95
C PRO A 55 -19.96 12.67 -1.37
N SER A 56 -21.00 12.77 -0.53
CA SER A 56 -22.19 13.59 -0.78
C SER A 56 -23.05 13.17 -1.98
N VAL A 57 -22.86 11.95 -2.52
CA VAL A 57 -23.72 11.35 -3.54
C VAL A 57 -24.45 10.15 -2.96
N GLU A 58 -25.76 10.04 -3.22
CA GLU A 58 -26.56 8.89 -2.83
C GLU A 58 -26.48 7.80 -3.91
N PHE A 59 -26.24 6.56 -3.48
CA PHE A 59 -26.27 5.38 -4.33
C PHE A 59 -27.52 4.57 -4.01
N VAL A 60 -28.49 4.59 -4.92
CA VAL A 60 -29.76 3.87 -4.79
C VAL A 60 -29.67 2.56 -5.58
N VAL A 61 -30.16 1.48 -4.97
CA VAL A 61 -30.23 0.17 -5.59
C VAL A 61 -31.68 -0.32 -5.54
N ASP A 62 -32.20 -0.76 -6.69
CA ASP A 62 -33.59 -1.19 -6.83
C ASP A 62 -33.79 -2.68 -6.50
N SER A 63 -32.72 -3.45 -6.39
CA SER A 63 -32.77 -4.88 -6.07
C SER A 63 -31.48 -5.42 -5.46
N GLU A 64 -31.60 -6.50 -4.70
CA GLU A 64 -30.46 -7.27 -4.18
C GLU A 64 -29.54 -7.77 -5.31
N GLY A 65 -30.12 -8.19 -6.44
CA GLY A 65 -29.34 -8.65 -7.60
C GLY A 65 -28.45 -7.56 -8.20
N GLN A 66 -28.92 -6.32 -8.23
CA GLN A 66 -28.14 -5.17 -8.67
C GLN A 66 -27.03 -4.85 -7.67
N TYR A 67 -27.32 -4.89 -6.36
CA TYR A 67 -26.29 -4.69 -5.33
C TYR A 67 -25.15 -5.71 -5.45
N GLN A 68 -25.51 -6.99 -5.60
CA GLN A 68 -24.54 -8.07 -5.79
C GLN A 68 -23.75 -7.94 -7.11
N ALA A 69 -24.36 -7.41 -8.16
CA ALA A 69 -23.65 -7.12 -9.41
C ALA A 69 -22.61 -6.00 -9.21
N CYS A 70 -22.97 -4.92 -8.50
CA CYS A 70 -22.06 -3.83 -8.16
C CYS A 70 -20.89 -4.31 -7.29
N GLN A 71 -21.15 -5.14 -6.28
CA GLN A 71 -20.09 -5.74 -5.45
C GLN A 71 -19.13 -6.60 -6.29
N ARG A 72 -19.65 -7.45 -7.18
CA ARG A 72 -18.83 -8.27 -8.09
C ARG A 72 -17.99 -7.41 -9.03
N TRP A 73 -18.55 -6.32 -9.53
CA TRP A 73 -17.79 -5.35 -10.35
C TRP A 73 -16.65 -4.72 -9.57
N LEU A 74 -16.89 -4.27 -8.32
CA LEU A 74 -15.84 -3.73 -7.46
C LEU A 74 -14.72 -4.74 -7.20
N SER A 75 -15.06 -5.99 -6.86
CA SER A 75 -14.05 -7.03 -6.61
C SER A 75 -13.20 -7.30 -7.85
N ARG A 76 -13.82 -7.42 -9.03
CA ARG A 76 -13.09 -7.61 -10.31
C ARG A 76 -12.19 -6.43 -10.64
N ARG A 77 -12.61 -5.20 -10.33
CA ARG A 77 -11.79 -4.01 -10.52
C ARG A 77 -10.58 -4.01 -9.59
N THR A 78 -10.77 -4.35 -8.31
CA THR A 78 -9.68 -4.49 -7.34
C THR A 78 -8.70 -5.59 -7.75
N GLU A 79 -9.20 -6.73 -8.23
CA GLU A 79 -8.40 -7.82 -8.78
C GLU A 79 -7.55 -7.36 -9.95
N ALA A 80 -8.15 -6.67 -10.92
CA ALA A 80 -7.45 -6.15 -12.09
C ALA A 80 -6.35 -5.15 -11.68
N LEU A 81 -6.59 -4.29 -10.70
CA LEU A 81 -5.59 -3.39 -10.16
C LEU A 81 -4.42 -4.15 -9.52
N MET A 82 -4.69 -5.14 -8.67
CA MET A 82 -3.63 -5.94 -8.05
C MET A 82 -2.81 -6.73 -9.07
N LYS A 83 -3.48 -7.29 -10.08
CA LYS A 83 -2.83 -7.95 -11.21
C LYS A 83 -1.97 -6.99 -12.02
N HIS A 84 -2.43 -5.75 -12.21
CA HIS A 84 -1.66 -4.70 -12.88
C HIS A 84 -0.40 -4.32 -12.08
N LEU A 85 -0.51 -4.16 -10.76
CA LEU A 85 0.66 -3.95 -9.88
C LEU A 85 1.67 -5.09 -10.03
N GLN A 86 1.20 -6.33 -9.94
CA GLN A 86 2.04 -7.52 -10.09
C GLN A 86 2.70 -7.61 -11.48
N SER A 87 1.98 -7.26 -12.55
CA SER A 87 2.49 -7.29 -13.92
C SER A 87 3.61 -6.25 -14.13
N ASN A 88 3.58 -5.17 -13.35
CA ASN A 88 4.64 -4.18 -13.26
C ASN A 88 5.71 -4.56 -12.21
N ASN A 89 5.78 -5.82 -11.80
CA ASN A 89 6.73 -6.33 -10.82
C ASN A 89 6.67 -5.65 -9.43
N VAL A 90 5.56 -4.98 -9.08
CA VAL A 90 5.38 -4.42 -7.73
C VAL A 90 5.24 -5.55 -6.73
N LYS A 91 6.05 -5.51 -5.67
CA LYS A 91 6.10 -6.50 -4.59
C LYS A 91 5.71 -5.93 -3.22
N LEU A 92 5.65 -4.61 -3.10
CA LEU A 92 5.32 -3.93 -1.85
C LEU A 92 4.33 -2.79 -2.09
N LEU A 93 3.28 -2.76 -1.27
CA LEU A 93 2.32 -1.67 -1.19
C LEU A 93 2.45 -0.99 0.18
N LEU A 94 2.72 0.30 0.17
CA LEU A 94 2.81 1.15 1.36
C LEU A 94 1.57 2.06 1.38
N SER A 95 0.72 1.93 2.39
CA SER A 95 -0.56 2.63 2.46
C SER A 95 -0.66 3.52 3.70
N SER A 96 -1.04 4.79 3.52
CA SER A 96 -1.35 5.68 4.66
C SER A 96 -2.68 5.33 5.34
N VAL A 97 -3.59 4.69 4.59
CA VAL A 97 -4.92 4.30 5.08
C VAL A 97 -4.99 2.79 5.28
N LYS A 98 -5.99 2.33 6.03
CA LYS A 98 -6.35 0.92 6.11
C LYS A 98 -6.95 0.47 4.78
N GLN A 99 -6.51 -0.67 4.26
CA GLN A 99 -7.04 -1.29 3.05
C GLN A 99 -8.14 -2.29 3.41
N GLU A 100 -9.08 -2.50 2.49
CA GLU A 100 -10.17 -3.44 2.70
C GLU A 100 -9.72 -4.89 2.51
N GLU A 101 -10.40 -5.84 3.17
CA GLU A 101 -10.06 -7.27 3.10
C GLU A 101 -9.96 -7.82 1.67
N VAL A 102 -10.76 -7.30 0.74
CA VAL A 102 -10.69 -7.68 -0.67
C VAL A 102 -9.35 -7.28 -1.32
N VAL A 103 -8.78 -6.14 -0.92
CA VAL A 103 -7.45 -5.69 -1.36
C VAL A 103 -6.39 -6.61 -0.79
N ILE A 104 -6.45 -6.91 0.52
CA ILE A 104 -5.51 -7.81 1.20
C ILE A 104 -5.55 -9.22 0.61
N HIS A 105 -6.76 -9.72 0.29
CA HIS A 105 -6.95 -11.02 -0.35
C HIS A 105 -6.25 -11.09 -1.71
N TYR A 106 -6.49 -10.13 -2.59
CA TYR A 106 -5.87 -10.12 -3.91
C TYR A 106 -4.37 -9.80 -3.85
N ALA A 107 -3.92 -8.98 -2.91
CA ALA A 107 -2.50 -8.75 -2.68
C ALA A 107 -1.77 -10.07 -2.36
N LYS A 108 -2.33 -10.90 -1.46
CA LYS A 108 -1.81 -12.25 -1.18
C LYS A 108 -1.83 -13.14 -2.43
N LEU A 109 -2.93 -13.14 -3.18
CA LEU A 109 -3.08 -13.96 -4.39
C LEU A 109 -2.02 -13.63 -5.46
N TYR A 110 -1.66 -12.35 -5.58
CA TYR A 110 -0.70 -11.87 -6.58
C TYR A 110 0.71 -11.63 -6.02
N GLY A 111 0.98 -12.03 -4.78
CA GLY A 111 2.31 -11.95 -4.18
C GLY A 111 2.81 -10.52 -3.94
N VAL A 112 1.90 -9.62 -3.52
CA VAL A 112 2.19 -8.24 -3.14
C VAL A 112 2.10 -8.14 -1.61
N SER A 113 3.22 -7.77 -0.97
CA SER A 113 3.22 -7.46 0.45
C SER A 113 2.54 -6.10 0.71
N VAL A 114 1.84 -5.97 1.83
CA VAL A 114 1.10 -4.75 2.18
C VAL A 114 1.47 -4.31 3.59
N VAL A 115 1.90 -3.06 3.73
CA VAL A 115 2.00 -2.34 5.00
C VAL A 115 1.00 -1.20 4.94
N GLU A 116 0.11 -1.12 5.93
CA GLU A 116 -0.97 -0.15 5.97
C GLU A 116 -0.98 0.70 7.24
N CYS A 117 -1.76 1.78 7.23
CA CYS A 117 -1.83 2.75 8.35
C CYS A 117 -0.48 3.40 8.68
N LEU A 118 0.33 3.68 7.67
CA LEU A 118 1.52 4.51 7.80
C LEU A 118 1.13 5.96 8.13
N SER A 119 1.89 6.60 9.01
CA SER A 119 1.60 7.98 9.40
C SER A 119 1.88 8.96 8.26
N SER A 120 1.27 10.16 8.31
CA SER A 120 1.57 11.23 7.35
C SER A 120 3.05 11.59 7.30
N GLU A 121 3.74 11.50 8.45
CA GLU A 121 5.16 11.78 8.60
C GLU A 121 6.01 10.69 7.93
N GLU A 122 5.67 9.41 8.12
CA GLU A 122 6.34 8.29 7.44
C GLU A 122 6.16 8.39 5.91
N ILE A 123 4.94 8.67 5.44
CA ILE A 123 4.65 8.86 4.01
C ILE A 123 5.44 10.04 3.44
N SER A 124 5.44 11.18 4.13
CA SER A 124 6.15 12.39 3.69
C SER A 124 7.65 12.18 3.61
N LEU A 125 8.22 11.46 4.60
CA LEU A 125 9.63 11.12 4.60
C LEU A 125 9.99 10.18 3.44
N ILE A 126 9.16 9.16 3.16
CA ILE A 126 9.37 8.26 2.03
C ILE A 126 9.35 9.04 0.72
N CYS A 127 8.38 9.94 0.51
CA CYS A 127 8.35 10.81 -0.66
C CYS A 127 9.61 11.68 -0.76
N GLU A 128 10.05 12.29 0.34
CA GLU A 128 11.24 13.15 0.37
C GLU A 128 12.53 12.40 0.01
N ILE A 129 12.74 11.20 0.55
CA ILE A 129 13.99 10.45 0.36
C ILE A 129 14.03 9.69 -0.97
N THR A 130 12.88 9.30 -1.51
CA THR A 130 12.81 8.51 -2.76
C THR A 130 12.44 9.34 -3.98
N GLY A 131 11.92 10.55 -3.77
CA GLY A 131 11.42 11.42 -4.84
C GLY A 131 10.10 10.97 -5.47
N VAL A 132 9.45 9.92 -4.97
CA VAL A 132 8.15 9.48 -5.51
C VAL A 132 6.99 10.20 -4.87
N SER A 133 5.89 10.25 -5.62
CA SER A 133 4.59 10.73 -5.21
C SER A 133 3.62 9.55 -5.01
N PRO A 134 2.60 9.72 -4.15
CA PRO A 134 1.60 8.69 -3.97
C PRO A 134 0.83 8.37 -5.26
N TYR A 135 0.72 7.08 -5.55
CA TYR A 135 -0.10 6.55 -6.63
C TYR A 135 -1.58 6.80 -6.39
N MET A 136 -2.23 7.39 -7.40
CA MET A 136 -3.65 7.72 -7.40
C MET A 136 -4.41 6.75 -8.34
N PRO A 137 -5.01 5.68 -7.82
CA PRO A 137 -5.64 4.63 -8.63
C PRO A 137 -6.94 5.06 -9.34
N PHE A 138 -7.44 6.27 -9.07
CA PHE A 138 -8.71 6.79 -9.57
C PHE A 138 -8.56 7.89 -10.63
N GLY A 139 -7.38 8.03 -11.24
CA GLY A 139 -7.16 8.81 -12.47
C GLY A 139 -7.57 8.05 -13.74
N ASP A 140 -7.78 8.77 -14.84
CA ASP A 140 -8.57 8.40 -16.03
C ASP A 140 -8.17 7.12 -16.81
N LYS A 141 -7.11 6.37 -16.45
CA LYS A 141 -6.78 5.08 -17.08
C LYS A 141 -6.07 4.15 -16.11
N LEU A 142 -6.66 2.98 -15.86
CA LEU A 142 -5.95 1.81 -15.30
C LEU A 142 -4.85 1.27 -16.25
N ASP A 143 -4.84 1.74 -17.50
CA ASP A 143 -3.86 1.43 -18.54
C ASP A 143 -2.67 2.41 -18.58
N GLY A 144 -2.61 3.38 -17.66
CA GLY A 144 -1.44 4.25 -17.52
C GLY A 144 -0.25 3.49 -16.92
N GLU A 145 0.97 3.83 -17.34
CA GLU A 145 2.18 3.39 -16.65
C GLU A 145 2.08 3.76 -15.16
N ILE A 146 2.44 2.85 -14.25
CA ILE A 146 2.56 3.19 -12.82
C ILE A 146 3.71 4.21 -12.74
N PRO A 147 3.41 5.50 -12.52
CA PRO A 147 4.33 6.55 -12.94
C PRO A 147 5.59 6.57 -12.06
N GLU A 148 5.50 6.13 -10.80
CA GLU A 148 6.58 6.29 -9.84
C GLU A 148 6.64 5.07 -8.91
N ILE A 149 7.62 4.20 -9.17
CA ILE A 149 7.86 2.98 -8.40
C ILE A 149 9.22 3.13 -7.71
N VAL A 150 9.23 2.91 -6.39
CA VAL A 150 10.47 2.92 -5.60
C VAL A 150 11.10 1.54 -5.64
N VAL A 151 12.43 1.48 -5.77
CA VAL A 151 13.18 0.24 -5.48
C VAL A 151 13.58 0.24 -4.01
N ALA A 152 13.23 -0.83 -3.30
CA ALA A 152 13.50 -1.00 -1.88
C ALA A 152 14.08 -2.38 -1.60
N THR A 153 14.84 -2.49 -0.51
CA THR A 153 15.34 -3.75 0.05
C THR A 153 15.01 -3.78 1.54
N PHE A 154 14.72 -4.97 2.06
CA PHE A 154 14.53 -5.12 3.51
C PHE A 154 15.84 -4.85 4.25
N CYS A 155 15.76 -4.12 5.38
CA CYS A 155 16.90 -3.91 6.25
C CYS A 155 17.35 -5.26 6.84
N GLN A 156 18.66 -5.52 6.86
CA GLN A 156 19.21 -6.65 7.60
C GLN A 156 19.52 -6.23 9.05
N PRO A 157 18.98 -6.93 10.06
CA PRO A 157 19.16 -6.57 11.48
C PRO A 157 20.57 -6.84 12.01
#